data_AF-A0AAE7ALX8-F1
#
_entry.id   AF-A0AAE7ALX8-F1
#
_cell.length_a   1.000
_cell.length_b   1.000
_cell.length_c   1.000
_cell.angle_alpha   90.00
_cell.angle_beta   90.00
_cell.angle_gamma   90.00
#
_symmetry.space_group_name_H-M   'P 1'
#
loop_
_entity.id
_entity.type
_entity.pdbx_description
1 polymer ?
#
loop_
_entity_poly.entity_id
_entity_poly.type
_entity_poly.pdbx_seq_one_letter_code
_entity_poly.pdbx_strand_id
1 'polypeptide(L)'
;MIPFLNKNQNLFKSSIEKINQLINQGVKPENIILFGHSFGEAVASEVLKHFANRDVKLGGIVFTSTFSSFHTAIEHFPMPQTKILSILPSFLLKRILKAFDLDFDIADNLQKSQNEKTLIVIINHARDKLIPLPAQLANAIRDDRLLNGNPIKIRDNLFIYGDDPHNSVLDSVTLTEELREMVLSKVTSRTR
;
A
#
# COMPACT_ATOMS: atom_id res chain seq x y z
N MET A 1 9.61 -24.96 2.14
CA MET A 1 10.08 -23.68 2.73
C MET A 1 9.43 -22.57 1.92
N ILE A 2 8.57 -21.73 2.52
CA ILE A 2 8.05 -20.55 1.81
C ILE A 2 9.27 -19.63 1.65
N PRO A 3 9.71 -19.32 0.42
CA PRO A 3 11.02 -18.69 0.16
C PRO A 3 11.14 -17.25 0.69
N PHE A 4 10.10 -16.73 1.34
CA PHE A 4 9.98 -15.36 1.82
C PHE A 4 10.04 -15.22 3.35
N LEU A 5 10.25 -16.29 4.12
CA LEU A 5 10.31 -16.23 5.59
C LEU A 5 11.76 -16.24 6.08
N ASN A 6 12.39 -15.06 6.12
CA ASN A 6 13.61 -14.84 6.89
C ASN A 6 13.29 -13.90 8.06
N LYS A 7 13.95 -14.04 9.20
CA LYS A 7 13.73 -13.16 10.36
C LYS A 7 14.41 -11.81 10.09
N ASN A 8 13.81 -10.67 10.50
CA ASN A 8 14.37 -9.32 10.33
C ASN A 8 14.59 -8.88 8.87
N GLN A 9 13.64 -9.13 7.96
CA GLN A 9 13.83 -8.77 6.55
C GLN A 9 13.96 -7.27 6.29
N ASN A 10 13.60 -6.39 7.25
CA ASN A 10 13.75 -4.94 7.16
C ASN A 10 13.36 -4.41 5.77
N LEU A 11 12.25 -4.92 5.21
CA LEU A 11 11.93 -4.83 3.78
C LEU A 11 11.82 -3.39 3.27
N PHE A 12 11.58 -2.45 4.18
CA PHE A 12 11.44 -1.02 3.92
C PHE A 12 12.72 -0.20 4.15
N LYS A 13 13.80 -0.78 4.71
CA LYS A 13 15.03 -0.06 5.08
C LYS A 13 15.71 0.59 3.88
N SER A 14 15.87 -0.15 2.78
CA SER A 14 16.47 0.38 1.54
C SER A 14 15.66 1.53 0.95
N SER A 15 14.33 1.46 1.04
CA SER A 15 13.44 2.53 0.59
C SER A 15 13.60 3.79 1.44
N ILE A 16 13.70 3.66 2.78
CA ILE A 16 13.99 4.79 3.68
C ILE A 16 15.35 5.42 3.36
N GLU A 17 16.40 4.61 3.22
CA GLU A 17 17.74 5.08 2.89
C GLU A 17 17.75 5.87 1.57
N LYS A 18 17.02 5.36 0.56
CA LYS A 18 16.91 6.05 -0.72
C LYS A 18 16.17 7.38 -0.62
N ILE A 19 15.08 7.44 0.14
CA ILE A 19 14.33 8.68 0.34
C ILE A 19 15.17 9.70 1.11
N ASN A 20 15.88 9.28 2.17
CA ASN A 20 16.81 10.16 2.88
C ASN A 20 17.92 10.68 1.97
N GLN A 21 18.46 9.84 1.08
CA GLN A 21 19.43 10.27 0.08
C GLN A 21 18.86 11.37 -0.83
N LEU A 22 17.63 11.22 -1.32
CA LEU A 22 16.96 12.22 -2.14
C LEU A 22 16.75 13.54 -1.38
N ILE A 23 16.32 13.46 -0.12
CA ILE A 23 16.14 14.63 0.74
C ILE A 23 17.47 15.35 0.96
N ASN A 24 18.55 14.61 1.24
CA ASN A 24 19.90 15.16 1.40
C ASN A 24 20.43 15.80 0.10
N GLN A 25 19.95 15.35 -1.06
CA GLN A 25 20.24 15.94 -2.37
C GLN A 25 19.36 17.16 -2.70
N GLY A 26 18.49 17.59 -1.77
CA GLY A 26 17.65 18.77 -1.91
C GLY A 26 16.24 18.52 -2.45
N VAL A 27 15.84 17.25 -2.65
CA VAL A 27 14.45 16.94 -3.00
C VAL A 27 13.57 17.19 -1.79
N LYS A 28 12.64 18.15 -1.89
CA LYS A 28 11.72 18.38 -0.77
C LYS A 28 10.80 17.18 -0.57
N PRO A 29 10.57 16.70 0.67
CA PRO A 29 9.77 15.51 0.96
C PRO A 29 8.38 15.52 0.32
N GLU A 30 7.72 16.68 0.23
CA GLU A 30 6.38 16.83 -0.35
C GLU A 30 6.32 16.58 -1.87
N ASN A 31 7.46 16.44 -2.54
CA ASN A 31 7.56 16.05 -3.95
C ASN A 31 7.85 14.55 -4.13
N ILE A 32 8.03 13.80 -3.05
CA ILE A 32 8.28 12.36 -3.10
C ILE A 32 6.95 11.64 -2.99
N ILE A 33 6.58 10.93 -4.06
CA ILE A 33 5.38 10.10 -4.11
C ILE A 33 5.80 8.65 -3.96
N LEU A 34 5.15 7.94 -3.04
CA LEU A 34 5.34 6.50 -2.88
C LEU A 34 4.41 5.76 -3.84
N PHE A 35 4.92 4.68 -4.43
CA PHE A 35 4.14 3.77 -5.26
C PHE A 35 4.36 2.35 -4.74
N GLY A 36 3.26 1.66 -4.46
CA GLY A 36 3.28 0.25 -4.12
C GLY A 36 2.35 -0.53 -5.04
N HIS A 37 2.78 -1.74 -5.38
CA HIS A 37 1.97 -2.71 -6.09
C HIS A 37 1.98 -4.03 -5.33
N SER A 38 0.80 -4.61 -5.09
CA SER A 38 0.67 -5.91 -4.43
C SER A 38 1.42 -5.92 -3.08
N PHE A 39 2.34 -6.85 -2.88
CA PHE A 39 3.13 -6.88 -1.65
C PHE A 39 4.01 -5.63 -1.44
N GLY A 40 4.41 -4.92 -2.49
CA GLY A 40 5.19 -3.68 -2.38
C GLY A 40 4.47 -2.57 -1.60
N GLU A 41 3.17 -2.70 -1.38
CA GLU A 41 2.34 -1.72 -0.67
C GLU A 41 2.48 -1.85 0.84
N ALA A 42 2.70 -3.06 1.34
CA ALA A 42 3.08 -3.27 2.74
C ALA A 42 4.37 -2.52 3.05
N VAL A 43 5.35 -2.61 2.14
CA VAL A 43 6.60 -1.85 2.23
C VAL A 43 6.33 -0.35 2.16
N ALA A 44 5.60 0.12 1.15
CA ALA A 44 5.30 1.54 0.98
C ALA A 44 4.53 2.13 2.17
N SER A 45 3.62 1.37 2.77
CA SER A 45 2.86 1.78 3.97
C SER A 45 3.76 1.93 5.20
N GLU A 46 4.70 1.02 5.43
CA GLU A 46 5.66 1.16 6.53
C GLU A 46 6.63 2.32 6.31
N VAL A 47 7.05 2.55 5.06
CA VAL A 47 7.85 3.73 4.69
C VAL A 47 7.08 5.01 5.00
N LEU A 48 5.81 5.09 4.59
CA LEU A 48 4.96 6.26 4.85
C LEU A 48 4.85 6.54 6.35
N LYS A 49 4.54 5.50 7.14
CA LYS A 49 4.47 5.57 8.61
C LYS A 49 5.80 5.98 9.24
N HIS A 50 6.93 5.47 8.74
CA HIS A 50 8.25 5.82 9.23
C HIS A 50 8.53 7.33 9.14
N PHE A 51 8.20 7.94 8.00
CA PHE A 51 8.38 9.37 7.78
C PHE A 51 7.32 10.20 8.52
N ALA A 52 6.07 9.73 8.58
CA ALA A 52 5.02 10.38 9.38
C ALA A 52 5.37 10.46 10.87
N ASN A 53 5.91 9.40 11.45
CA ASN A 53 6.35 9.38 12.85
C ASN A 53 7.56 10.29 13.15
N ARG A 54 8.15 10.92 12.11
CA ARG A 54 9.26 11.87 12.20
C ARG A 54 8.86 13.27 11.72
N ASP A 55 7.56 13.52 11.59
CA ASP A 55 7.01 14.79 11.07
C ASP A 55 7.53 15.14 9.67
N VAL A 56 7.96 14.14 8.89
CA VAL A 56 8.36 14.30 7.49
C VAL A 56 7.18 13.97 6.61
N LYS A 57 6.70 14.98 5.88
CA LYS A 57 5.52 14.87 5.03
C LYS A 57 5.87 14.52 3.60
N LEU A 58 5.58 13.29 3.20
CA LEU A 58 5.69 12.85 1.80
C LEU A 58 4.54 13.40 0.95
N GLY A 59 4.75 13.46 -0.36
CA GLY A 59 3.83 14.06 -1.31
C GLY A 59 2.51 13.31 -1.48
N GLY A 60 2.54 11.99 -1.31
CA GLY A 60 1.39 11.12 -1.47
C GLY A 60 1.80 9.67 -1.60
N ILE A 61 0.81 8.79 -1.66
CA ILE A 61 1.00 7.37 -1.89
C ILE A 61 -0.04 6.85 -2.87
N VAL A 62 0.41 6.03 -3.81
CA VAL A 62 -0.43 5.31 -4.75
C VAL A 62 -0.27 3.82 -4.49
N PHE A 63 -1.40 3.17 -4.30
CA PHE A 63 -1.54 1.75 -4.04
C PHE A 63 -2.26 1.11 -5.25
N THR A 64 -1.71 0.03 -5.78
CA THR A 64 -2.30 -0.81 -6.82
C THR A 64 -2.39 -2.29 -6.40
N SER A 65 -3.57 -2.90 -6.53
CA SER A 65 -3.82 -4.31 -6.17
C SER A 65 -3.49 -4.63 -4.70
N THR A 66 -4.00 -3.80 -3.81
CA THR A 66 -3.71 -3.77 -2.37
C THR A 66 -4.57 -4.61 -1.50
N PHE A 67 -3.96 -5.25 -0.51
CA PHE A 67 -4.63 -5.89 0.61
C PHE A 67 -4.73 -4.97 1.83
N SER A 68 -5.71 -5.20 2.70
CA SER A 68 -5.90 -4.42 3.94
C SER A 68 -4.86 -4.78 5.01
N SER A 69 -4.58 -6.06 5.17
CA SER A 69 -3.52 -6.61 6.02
C SER A 69 -2.97 -7.89 5.40
N PHE A 70 -1.71 -8.23 5.69
CA PHE A 70 -1.10 -9.44 5.15
C PHE A 70 -1.76 -10.71 5.73
N HIS A 71 -2.27 -10.63 6.96
CA HIS A 71 -3.09 -11.67 7.55
C HIS A 71 -4.36 -11.94 6.71
N THR A 72 -5.13 -10.89 6.41
CA THR A 72 -6.35 -11.01 5.59
C THR A 72 -6.03 -11.50 4.17
N ALA A 73 -4.88 -11.09 3.61
CA ALA A 73 -4.41 -11.57 2.33
C ALA A 73 -4.19 -13.10 2.35
N ILE A 74 -3.48 -13.63 3.35
CA ILE A 74 -3.24 -15.08 3.49
C ILE A 74 -4.55 -15.86 3.66
N GLU A 75 -5.50 -15.34 4.43
CA GLU A 75 -6.81 -15.98 4.62
C GLU A 75 -7.57 -16.17 3.29
N HIS A 76 -7.34 -15.29 2.32
CA HIS A 76 -8.07 -15.29 1.05
C HIS A 76 -7.23 -15.65 -0.18
N PHE A 77 -5.91 -15.85 -0.03
CA PHE A 77 -5.03 -16.19 -1.15
C PHE A 77 -5.47 -17.49 -1.82
N PRO A 78 -5.60 -17.52 -3.16
CA PRO A 78 -5.99 -18.72 -3.90
C PRO A 78 -4.84 -19.74 -4.02
N MET A 79 -3.70 -19.50 -3.34
CA MET A 79 -2.50 -20.33 -3.47
C MET A 79 -2.60 -21.60 -2.61
N PRO A 80 -2.44 -22.80 -3.18
CA PRO A 80 -2.48 -24.06 -2.42
C PRO A 80 -1.49 -24.10 -1.25
N GLN A 81 -0.33 -23.45 -1.40
CA GLN A 81 0.72 -23.39 -0.40
C GLN A 81 0.33 -22.55 0.82
N THR A 82 -0.55 -21.56 0.65
CA THR A 82 -1.03 -20.69 1.74
C THR A 82 -2.28 -21.25 2.41
N LYS A 83 -2.95 -22.26 1.82
CA LYS A 83 -4.11 -22.93 2.42
C LYS A 83 -3.82 -23.54 3.79
N ILE A 84 -2.61 -24.06 4.00
CA ILE A 84 -2.24 -24.60 5.32
C ILE A 84 -2.23 -23.48 6.37
N LEU A 85 -1.78 -22.28 5.99
CA LEU A 85 -1.76 -21.11 6.87
C LEU A 85 -3.17 -20.52 7.06
N SER A 86 -4.02 -20.55 6.03
CA SER A 86 -5.39 -20.01 6.11
C SER A 86 -6.33 -20.85 6.98
N ILE A 87 -5.99 -22.11 7.27
CA ILE A 87 -6.76 -23.00 8.16
C ILE A 87 -6.37 -22.78 9.63
N LEU A 88 -5.23 -22.13 9.90
CA LEU A 88 -4.82 -21.85 11.28
C LEU A 88 -5.80 -20.89 11.94
N PRO A 89 -6.12 -21.08 13.23
CA PRO A 89 -6.81 -20.07 14.02
C PRO A 89 -6.12 -18.70 13.89
N SER A 90 -6.89 -17.64 13.64
CA SER A 90 -6.36 -16.30 13.35
C SER A 90 -5.32 -15.82 14.37
N PHE A 91 -5.53 -16.10 15.67
CA PHE A 91 -4.57 -15.70 16.71
C PHE A 91 -3.19 -16.38 16.56
N LEU A 92 -3.15 -17.63 16.07
CA LEU A 92 -1.89 -18.34 15.79
C LEU A 92 -1.23 -17.78 14.54
N LEU A 93 -2.00 -17.54 13.48
CA LEU A 93 -1.47 -16.94 12.25
C LEU A 93 -0.85 -15.56 12.53
N LYS A 94 -1.55 -14.69 13.27
CA LYS A 94 -1.02 -13.38 13.69
C LYS A 94 0.28 -13.50 14.48
N ARG A 95 0.37 -14.46 15.41
CA ARG A 95 1.61 -14.70 16.19
C ARG A 95 2.77 -15.17 15.29
N ILE A 96 2.49 -16.02 14.31
CA ILE A 96 3.49 -16.48 13.34
C ILE A 96 3.97 -15.28 12.51
N LEU A 97 3.06 -14.52 11.89
CA LEU A 97 3.41 -13.36 11.08
C LEU A 97 4.26 -12.36 11.85
N LYS A 98 3.86 -12.05 13.09
CA LYS A 98 4.63 -11.18 13.97
C LYS A 98 6.01 -11.72 14.31
N ALA A 99 6.16 -13.04 14.50
CA ALA A 99 7.45 -13.65 14.78
C ALA A 99 8.44 -13.58 13.59
N PHE A 100 7.91 -13.37 12.38
CA PHE A 100 8.68 -13.21 11.14
C PHE A 100 8.72 -11.76 10.64
N ASP A 101 8.23 -10.78 11.40
CA ASP A 101 8.12 -9.38 10.99
C ASP A 101 7.31 -9.17 9.69
N LEU A 102 6.25 -9.97 9.52
CA LEU A 102 5.32 -9.93 8.38
C LEU A 102 3.89 -9.55 8.79
N ASP A 103 3.67 -9.02 10.00
CA ASP A 103 2.37 -8.56 10.49
C ASP A 103 1.97 -7.19 9.94
N PHE A 104 2.14 -6.98 8.64
CA PHE A 104 1.77 -5.74 7.96
C PHE A 104 0.26 -5.51 8.01
N ASP A 105 -0.12 -4.35 8.55
CA ASP A 105 -1.50 -3.86 8.60
C ASP A 105 -1.55 -2.47 7.94
N ILE A 106 -1.93 -2.45 6.66
CA ILE A 106 -1.89 -1.25 5.84
C ILE A 106 -3.01 -0.29 6.28
N ALA A 107 -4.20 -0.82 6.56
CA ALA A 107 -5.31 -0.01 7.06
C ALA A 107 -4.96 0.69 8.39
N ASP A 108 -4.41 -0.05 9.35
CA ASP A 108 -3.98 0.50 10.64
C ASP A 108 -2.83 1.51 10.49
N ASN A 109 -1.85 1.22 9.63
CA ASN A 109 -0.74 2.13 9.37
C ASN A 109 -1.21 3.46 8.78
N LEU A 110 -2.16 3.43 7.84
CA LEU A 110 -2.75 4.65 7.30
C LEU A 110 -3.50 5.41 8.38
N GLN A 111 -4.23 4.72 9.27
CA GLN A 111 -5.01 5.37 10.34
C GLN A 111 -4.12 6.04 11.37
N LYS A 112 -3.00 5.40 11.72
CA LYS A 112 -2.05 5.90 12.73
C LYS A 112 -1.05 6.93 12.19
N SER A 113 -0.90 7.05 10.87
CA SER A 113 -0.01 8.04 10.26
C SER A 113 -0.54 9.46 10.52
N GLN A 114 0.11 10.19 11.42
CA GLN A 114 -0.31 11.53 11.90
C GLN A 114 -0.14 12.67 10.87
N ASN A 115 0.26 12.38 9.64
CA ASN A 115 0.47 13.39 8.60
C ASN A 115 -0.85 13.77 7.93
N GLU A 116 -1.57 14.75 8.48
CA GLU A 116 -2.75 15.33 7.83
C GLU A 116 -2.44 15.81 6.40
N LYS A 117 -3.34 15.53 5.46
CA LYS A 117 -3.33 15.97 4.05
C LYS A 117 -2.29 15.27 3.13
N THR A 118 -1.86 14.06 3.44
CA THR A 118 -1.22 13.15 2.48
C THR A 118 -2.28 12.63 1.52
N LEU A 119 -2.09 12.77 0.20
CA LEU A 119 -3.03 12.21 -0.77
C LEU A 119 -2.80 10.70 -0.88
N ILE A 120 -3.86 9.92 -0.64
CA ILE A 120 -3.85 8.46 -0.76
C ILE A 120 -4.71 8.08 -1.97
N VAL A 121 -4.12 7.36 -2.92
CA VAL A 121 -4.84 6.77 -4.06
C VAL A 121 -4.76 5.27 -3.96
N ILE A 122 -5.91 4.60 -4.09
CA ILE A 122 -6.03 3.14 -4.05
C ILE A 122 -6.70 2.69 -5.32
N ILE A 123 -6.03 1.82 -6.06
CA ILE A 123 -6.48 1.28 -7.32
C ILE A 123 -6.53 -0.24 -7.22
N ASN A 124 -7.73 -0.80 -7.14
CA ASN A 124 -7.94 -2.24 -7.09
C ASN A 124 -8.71 -2.70 -8.33
N HIS A 125 -8.60 -3.99 -8.64
CA HIS A 125 -9.44 -4.61 -9.66
C HIS A 125 -10.46 -5.53 -9.00
N ALA A 126 -11.76 -5.34 -9.24
CA ALA A 126 -12.82 -6.14 -8.61
C ALA A 126 -12.70 -7.66 -8.92
N ARG A 127 -12.11 -8.00 -10.07
CA ARG A 127 -11.82 -9.38 -10.50
C ARG A 127 -10.43 -9.90 -10.14
N ASP A 128 -9.65 -9.17 -9.34
CA ASP A 128 -8.36 -9.65 -8.85
C ASP A 128 -8.58 -10.96 -8.09
N LYS A 129 -7.93 -12.03 -8.57
CA LYS A 129 -8.00 -13.36 -7.95
C LYS A 129 -6.93 -13.55 -6.89
N LEU A 130 -5.80 -12.84 -7.00
CA LEU A 130 -4.70 -12.95 -6.05
C LEU A 130 -5.03 -12.15 -4.79
N ILE A 131 -5.53 -10.92 -4.93
CA ILE A 131 -6.07 -10.12 -3.84
C ILE A 131 -7.60 -9.97 -4.04
N PRO A 132 -8.40 -10.95 -3.63
CA PRO A 132 -9.85 -10.89 -3.84
C PRO A 132 -10.51 -9.81 -2.98
N LEU A 133 -11.68 -9.35 -3.41
CA LEU A 133 -12.41 -8.21 -2.82
C LEU A 133 -12.42 -8.16 -1.28
N PRO A 134 -12.68 -9.25 -0.52
CA PRO A 134 -12.69 -9.19 0.94
C PRO A 134 -11.34 -8.84 1.56
N ALA A 135 -10.23 -9.16 0.87
CA ALA A 135 -8.89 -8.84 1.30
C ALA A 135 -8.43 -7.46 0.85
N GLN A 136 -9.12 -6.81 -0.09
CA GLN A 136 -8.67 -5.55 -0.67
C GLN A 136 -8.72 -4.39 0.33
N LEU A 137 -7.71 -3.51 0.29
CA LEU A 137 -7.68 -2.30 1.12
C LEU A 137 -8.90 -1.42 0.85
N ALA A 138 -9.24 -1.22 -0.44
CA ALA A 138 -10.40 -0.45 -0.86
C ALA A 138 -11.71 -0.94 -0.20
N ASN A 139 -11.85 -2.24 0.03
CA ASN A 139 -13.01 -2.80 0.70
C ASN A 139 -13.00 -2.52 2.20
N ALA A 140 -11.83 -2.59 2.85
CA ALA A 140 -11.69 -2.36 4.29
C ALA A 140 -11.91 -0.90 4.70
N ILE A 141 -11.67 0.06 3.81
CA ILE A 141 -11.77 1.50 4.10
C ILE A 141 -12.82 2.25 3.25
N ARG A 142 -13.73 1.51 2.59
CA ARG A 142 -14.68 2.05 1.60
C ARG A 142 -15.49 3.24 2.10
N ASP A 143 -15.93 3.18 3.36
CA ASP A 143 -16.78 4.20 3.98
C ASP A 143 -15.99 5.38 4.53
N ASP A 144 -14.65 5.31 4.50
CA ASP A 144 -13.76 6.35 5.01
C ASP A 144 -13.26 7.26 3.87
N ARG A 145 -13.95 8.38 3.67
CA ARG A 145 -13.53 9.40 2.69
C ARG A 145 -12.32 10.21 3.16
N LEU A 146 -12.02 10.19 4.47
CA LEU A 146 -10.98 10.99 5.12
C LEU A 146 -10.33 10.19 6.25
N LEU A 147 -9.30 9.43 5.92
CA LEU A 147 -8.64 8.58 6.90
C LEU A 147 -7.54 9.36 7.62
N ASN A 148 -7.80 9.71 8.89
CA ASN A 148 -7.01 10.63 9.69
C ASN A 148 -6.80 12.00 8.99
N GLY A 149 -7.85 12.55 8.38
CA GLY A 149 -7.81 13.83 7.67
C GLY A 149 -7.11 13.80 6.30
N ASN A 150 -6.68 12.61 5.85
CA ASN A 150 -6.08 12.43 4.53
C ASN A 150 -7.14 12.23 3.44
N PRO A 151 -7.07 12.97 2.31
CA PRO A 151 -7.95 12.70 1.19
C PRO A 151 -7.65 11.33 0.58
N ILE A 152 -8.69 10.49 0.46
CA ILE A 152 -8.61 9.18 -0.19
C ILE A 152 -9.34 9.21 -1.52
N LYS A 153 -8.69 8.70 -2.57
CA LYS A 153 -9.33 8.34 -3.83
C LYS A 153 -9.30 6.83 -4.01
N ILE A 154 -10.47 6.21 -4.13
CA ILE A 154 -10.61 4.78 -4.43
C ILE A 154 -11.02 4.61 -5.90
N ARG A 155 -10.36 3.68 -6.59
CA ARG A 155 -10.58 3.28 -7.99
C ARG A 155 -10.63 1.76 -8.07
N ASP A 156 -11.80 1.18 -7.87
CA ASP A 156 -11.98 -0.27 -7.69
C ASP A 156 -12.93 -0.92 -8.71
N ASN A 157 -13.70 -0.12 -9.44
CA ASN A 157 -14.57 -0.56 -10.54
C ASN A 157 -13.84 -0.63 -11.90
N LEU A 158 -12.56 -0.99 -11.88
CA LEU A 158 -11.82 -1.19 -13.11
C LEU A 158 -12.35 -2.43 -13.84
N PHE A 159 -12.98 -2.23 -14.99
CA PHE A 159 -13.25 -3.27 -15.98
C PHE A 159 -12.13 -3.26 -17.01
N ILE A 160 -10.92 -3.63 -16.58
CA ILE A 160 -9.82 -3.78 -17.52
C ILE A 160 -9.97 -5.16 -18.18
N TYR A 161 -10.02 -5.17 -19.51
CA TYR A 161 -9.99 -6.40 -20.29
C TYR A 161 -8.57 -6.97 -20.22
N GLY A 162 -8.42 -8.15 -19.63
CA GLY A 162 -7.15 -8.86 -19.56
C GLY A 162 -7.28 -10.15 -18.76
N ASP A 163 -6.45 -11.14 -19.10
CA ASP A 163 -6.42 -12.44 -18.40
C ASP A 163 -5.73 -12.35 -17.03
N ASP A 164 -5.10 -11.22 -16.73
CA ASP A 164 -4.41 -10.93 -15.47
C ASP A 164 -4.91 -9.63 -14.80
N PRO A 165 -6.06 -9.68 -14.09
CA PRO A 165 -6.60 -8.53 -13.38
C PRO A 165 -5.64 -7.95 -12.32
N HIS A 166 -4.76 -8.77 -11.73
CA HIS A 166 -3.86 -8.35 -10.68
C HIS A 166 -2.81 -7.37 -11.20
N ASN A 167 -2.20 -7.67 -12.35
CA ASN A 167 -1.17 -6.81 -12.95
C ASN A 167 -1.72 -5.79 -13.95
N SER A 168 -2.91 -6.01 -14.53
CA SER A 168 -3.49 -5.11 -15.54
C SER A 168 -3.70 -3.67 -15.06
N VAL A 169 -3.77 -3.44 -13.75
CA VAL A 169 -3.85 -2.08 -13.16
C VAL A 169 -2.59 -1.25 -13.43
N LEU A 170 -1.44 -1.89 -13.64
CA LEU A 170 -0.16 -1.21 -13.91
C LEU A 170 -0.13 -0.55 -15.28
N ASP A 171 -0.83 -1.12 -16.25
CA ASP A 171 -0.96 -0.59 -17.62
C ASP A 171 -2.25 0.23 -17.79
N SER A 172 -2.93 0.56 -16.69
CA SER A 172 -4.22 1.23 -16.75
C SER A 172 -4.11 2.73 -17.02
N VAL A 173 -5.05 3.24 -17.82
CA VAL A 173 -5.24 4.68 -18.00
C VAL A 173 -5.51 5.36 -16.65
N THR A 174 -6.24 4.69 -15.75
CA THR A 174 -6.54 5.20 -14.41
C THR A 174 -5.28 5.43 -13.57
N LEU A 175 -4.31 4.50 -13.58
CA LEU A 175 -3.04 4.72 -12.89
C LEU A 175 -2.29 5.91 -13.48
N THR A 176 -2.26 6.00 -14.81
CA THR A 176 -1.61 7.11 -15.52
C THR A 176 -2.23 8.46 -15.16
N GLU A 177 -3.56 8.54 -15.13
CA GLU A 177 -4.30 9.75 -14.76
C GLU A 177 -4.06 10.15 -13.31
N GLU A 178 -4.14 9.20 -12.36
CA GLU A 178 -3.93 9.51 -10.95
C GLU A 178 -2.49 9.94 -10.64
N LEU A 179 -1.50 9.29 -11.25
CA LEU A 179 -0.10 9.72 -11.13
C LEU A 179 0.10 11.12 -11.72
N ARG A 180 -0.48 11.39 -12.90
CA ARG A 180 -0.42 12.71 -13.53
C ARG A 180 -1.05 13.78 -12.64
N GLU A 181 -2.26 13.55 -12.13
CA GLU A 181 -2.94 14.49 -11.23
C GLU A 181 -2.13 14.72 -9.95
N MET A 182 -1.59 13.65 -9.35
CA MET A 182 -0.80 13.76 -8.13
C MET A 182 0.47 14.59 -8.37
N VAL A 183 1.20 14.35 -9.46
CA VAL A 183 2.37 15.15 -9.84
C VAL A 183 1.99 16.60 -10.13
N LEU A 184 0.94 16.84 -10.93
CA LEU A 184 0.48 18.19 -11.28
C LEU A 184 0.09 18.99 -10.04
N SER A 185 -0.55 18.37 -9.05
CA SER A 185 -0.92 19.02 -7.79
C SER A 185 0.28 19.59 -7.02
N LYS A 186 1.49 19.03 -7.22
CA LYS A 186 2.72 19.50 -6.57
C LYS A 186 3.44 20.59 -7.34
N VAL A 187 3.21 20.65 -8.65
CA VAL A 187 3.76 21.72 -9.51
C VAL A 187 2.93 22.99 -9.35
N THR A 188 1.60 22.88 -9.37
CA THR A 188 0.69 24.03 -9.28
C THR A 188 0.65 24.65 -7.88
N SER A 189 0.91 23.90 -6.82
CA SER A 189 1.05 24.47 -5.46
C SER A 189 2.29 25.36 -5.28
N ARG A 190 3.20 25.42 -6.25
CA ARG A 190 4.38 26.31 -6.23
C ARG A 190 4.14 27.69 -6.86
N THR A 191 3.01 27.87 -7.53
CA THR A 191 2.68 29.12 -8.27
C THR A 191 1.66 30.01 -7.56
N ARG A 192 1.37 29.71 -6.29
CA ARG A 192 0.61 30.57 -5.36
C ARG A 192 1.49 30.90 -4.16
#